data_AF-P75134-F1
#
_entry.id   AF-P75134-F1
#
_cell.length_a   1.000
_cell.length_b   1.000
_cell.length_c   1.000
_cell.angle_alpha   90.00
_cell.angle_beta   90.00
_cell.angle_gamma   90.00
#
_symmetry.space_group_name_H-M   'P 1'
#
loop_
_entity.id
_entity.type
_entity.pdbx_description
1 polymer ?
#
loop_
_entity_poly.entity_id
_entity_poly.type
_entity_poly.pdbx_seq_one_letter_code
_entity_poly.pdbx_strand_id
1 'polypeptide(L)'
;MDWLKRWFTRKDQDKTETTSASKRAKITSSLLMFSALYEAKKPLKYTIVYILALVNAFFLLVFIQQTGLYSFGISSLTQGFARLLFVLLKNLEDGQRNLVFNIFYWLFYVIVNIPLIIFSYKKIGKRFTILSTHYVVASNVFGFIFSIIPGANQLPSMLSAVHHTEFWEDAKKAEGVDQSALFVPFLWNDTSQGNVIISTFIYAGIYGFVNGTSLAILYILGSCAGGADFLTQYFARKKNRSVGPILFYVNTFILIIAILMGSFVAGSIVLQDIPDYKKSAWQVNLFFSPNLIATFFSVLFTGTVVSHLFPRYNFAEIKVFTDKIEEVRLALLNDKATHSLSIQETMGGYSLAKKRMIVSVTMYVEIPNLIRIIRKIDKDCLVSITRIRGIDGYIYLRSQD
;
A
#
# COMPACT_ATOMS: atom_id res chain seq x y z
N MET A 1 -58.42 -38.18 -46.83
CA MET A 1 -58.63 -37.15 -45.78
C MET A 1 -57.96 -37.50 -44.45
N ASP A 2 -57.85 -38.78 -44.07
CA ASP A 2 -57.22 -39.21 -42.79
C ASP A 2 -55.69 -39.10 -42.70
N TRP A 3 -54.98 -38.88 -43.81
CA TRP A 3 -53.53 -38.69 -43.78
C TRP A 3 -53.14 -37.31 -43.23
N LEU A 4 -54.02 -36.30 -43.36
CA LEU A 4 -53.74 -34.91 -42.94
C LEU A 4 -53.87 -34.80 -41.42
N LYS A 5 -54.80 -35.55 -40.81
CA LYS A 5 -54.91 -35.68 -39.35
C LYS A 5 -53.64 -36.25 -38.72
N ARG A 6 -52.98 -37.23 -39.37
CA ARG A 6 -51.72 -37.83 -38.88
C ARG A 6 -50.52 -36.88 -38.92
N TRP A 7 -50.53 -35.87 -39.80
CA TRP A 7 -49.44 -34.90 -39.87
C TRP A 7 -49.55 -33.81 -38.79
N PHE A 8 -50.77 -33.46 -38.38
CA PHE A 8 -51.00 -32.48 -37.32
C PHE A 8 -50.95 -33.05 -35.90
N THR A 9 -51.15 -34.36 -35.69
CA THR A 9 -51.14 -34.94 -34.33
C THR A 9 -49.83 -35.60 -33.91
N ARG A 10 -48.81 -35.67 -34.78
CA ARG A 10 -47.53 -36.34 -34.45
C ARG A 10 -46.38 -35.39 -34.08
N LYS A 11 -46.66 -34.14 -33.71
CA LYS A 11 -45.63 -33.18 -33.28
C LYS A 11 -45.64 -32.78 -31.80
N ASP A 12 -46.43 -33.45 -30.96
CA ASP A 12 -46.53 -33.12 -29.53
C ASP A 12 -45.94 -34.18 -28.56
N GLN A 13 -45.16 -35.15 -29.03
CA GLN A 13 -44.58 -36.18 -28.14
C GLN A 13 -43.06 -36.35 -28.13
N ASP A 14 -42.31 -35.50 -28.81
CA ASP A 14 -40.90 -35.28 -28.47
C ASP A 14 -40.74 -33.86 -27.96
N LYS A 15 -41.31 -33.57 -26.78
CA LYS A 15 -40.59 -32.66 -25.88
C LYS A 15 -39.33 -33.42 -25.51
N THR A 16 -38.33 -33.25 -26.37
CA THR A 16 -36.93 -33.42 -26.04
C THR A 16 -36.79 -33.03 -24.58
N GLU A 17 -36.58 -34.04 -23.74
CA GLU A 17 -35.85 -33.86 -22.50
C GLU A 17 -34.48 -33.34 -22.93
N THR A 18 -34.41 -32.05 -23.26
CA THR A 18 -33.22 -31.27 -23.00
C THR A 18 -33.11 -31.30 -21.49
N THR A 19 -32.57 -32.41 -20.99
CA THR A 19 -31.83 -32.48 -19.75
C THR A 19 -30.83 -31.35 -19.89
N SER A 20 -31.23 -30.17 -19.41
CA SER A 20 -30.36 -29.01 -19.38
C SER A 20 -29.11 -29.52 -18.69
N ALA A 21 -28.01 -29.63 -19.43
CA ALA A 21 -26.71 -30.08 -18.93
C ALA A 21 -26.11 -29.04 -17.96
N SER A 22 -26.96 -28.38 -17.18
CA SER A 22 -26.64 -27.39 -16.18
C SER A 22 -26.56 -28.06 -14.82
N LYS A 23 -25.34 -28.16 -14.29
CA LYS A 23 -25.09 -28.55 -12.91
C LYS A 23 -25.31 -27.33 -11.99
N ARG A 24 -26.15 -27.45 -10.97
CA ARG A 24 -26.23 -26.45 -9.89
C ARG A 24 -24.91 -26.49 -9.10
N ALA A 25 -24.09 -25.45 -9.24
CA ALA A 25 -22.82 -25.31 -8.53
C ALA A 25 -22.92 -24.26 -7.43
N LYS A 26 -22.38 -24.54 -6.25
CA LYS A 26 -22.20 -23.55 -5.19
C LYS A 26 -20.94 -22.75 -5.49
N ILE A 27 -21.08 -21.47 -5.77
CA ILE A 27 -19.96 -20.55 -6.03
C ILE A 27 -19.78 -19.66 -4.81
N THR A 28 -18.57 -19.65 -4.25
CA THR A 28 -18.16 -18.74 -3.19
C THR A 28 -16.86 -18.06 -3.60
N SER A 29 -16.85 -16.73 -3.69
CA SER A 29 -15.66 -15.95 -3.97
C SER A 29 -15.13 -15.30 -2.67
N SER A 30 -13.81 -15.34 -2.46
CA SER A 30 -13.20 -14.50 -1.42
C SER A 30 -13.30 -13.03 -1.86
N LEU A 31 -14.02 -12.23 -1.08
CA LEU A 31 -14.26 -10.82 -1.41
C LEU A 31 -13.11 -9.92 -0.94
N LEU A 32 -12.65 -10.13 0.28
CA LEU A 32 -11.56 -9.37 0.88
C LEU A 32 -10.28 -10.18 0.82
N MET A 33 -9.23 -9.58 0.26
CA MET A 33 -7.88 -10.07 0.43
C MET A 33 -7.52 -9.96 1.91
N PHE A 34 -6.87 -11.00 2.44
CA PHE A 34 -6.57 -11.13 3.87
C PHE A 34 -7.80 -11.01 4.79
N SER A 35 -8.97 -11.52 4.36
CA SER A 35 -10.22 -11.47 5.13
C SER A 35 -10.06 -11.93 6.59
N ALA A 36 -9.27 -12.97 6.85
CA ALA A 36 -8.98 -13.48 8.19
C ALA A 36 -8.31 -12.45 9.11
N LEU A 37 -7.56 -11.49 8.57
CA LEU A 37 -6.84 -10.48 9.36
C LEU A 37 -7.75 -9.35 9.86
N TYR A 38 -8.89 -9.11 9.22
CA TYR A 38 -9.87 -8.13 9.68
C TYR A 38 -10.44 -8.51 11.06
N GLU A 39 -10.61 -9.81 11.32
CA GLU A 39 -11.12 -10.34 12.59
C GLU A 39 -10.01 -10.87 13.52
N ALA A 40 -8.73 -10.64 13.19
CA ALA A 40 -7.61 -11.15 13.98
C ALA A 40 -7.68 -10.66 15.44
N LYS A 41 -7.48 -11.59 16.39
CA LYS A 41 -7.40 -11.26 17.82
C LYS A 41 -6.13 -10.46 18.12
N LYS A 42 -6.15 -9.68 19.19
CA LYS A 42 -5.02 -8.84 19.64
C LYS A 42 -3.65 -9.53 19.56
N PRO A 43 -3.38 -10.71 20.16
CA PRO A 43 -2.03 -11.29 20.12
C PRO A 43 -1.51 -11.48 18.70
N LEU A 44 -2.35 -12.03 17.81
CA LEU A 44 -2.00 -12.22 16.41
C LEU A 44 -1.73 -10.89 15.68
N LYS A 45 -2.52 -9.84 15.96
CA LYS A 45 -2.27 -8.50 15.37
C LYS A 45 -0.88 -7.97 15.73
N TYR A 46 -0.49 -8.09 16.99
CA TYR A 46 0.83 -7.63 17.45
C TYR A 46 1.94 -8.49 16.84
N THR A 47 1.80 -9.82 16.83
CA THR A 47 2.78 -10.72 16.19
C THR A 47 3.01 -10.35 14.72
N ILE A 48 1.95 -10.16 13.94
CA ILE A 48 2.07 -9.77 12.53
C ILE A 48 2.71 -8.37 12.40
N VAL A 49 2.37 -7.43 13.27
CA VAL A 49 3.01 -6.09 13.26
C VAL A 49 4.51 -6.17 13.49
N TYR A 50 4.98 -6.99 14.44
CA TYR A 50 6.41 -7.17 14.68
C TYR A 50 7.12 -7.91 13.53
N ILE A 51 6.47 -8.92 12.94
CA ILE A 51 7.00 -9.60 11.74
C ILE A 51 7.13 -8.60 10.58
N LEU A 52 6.09 -7.80 10.32
CA LEU A 52 6.15 -6.78 9.27
C LEU A 52 7.19 -5.72 9.58
N ALA A 53 7.35 -5.30 10.84
CA ALA A 53 8.38 -4.35 11.23
C ALA A 53 9.80 -4.88 10.94
N LEU A 54 10.06 -6.15 11.26
CA LEU A 54 11.33 -6.83 10.98
C LEU A 54 11.58 -6.95 9.48
N VAL A 55 10.58 -7.45 8.74
CA VAL A 55 10.66 -7.62 7.28
C VAL A 55 10.88 -6.27 6.60
N ASN A 56 10.08 -5.25 6.89
CA ASN A 56 10.25 -3.94 6.27
C ASN A 56 11.57 -3.27 6.64
N ALA A 57 12.09 -3.45 7.86
CA ALA A 57 13.40 -2.93 8.23
C ALA A 57 14.52 -3.58 7.39
N PHE A 58 14.45 -4.90 7.18
CA PHE A 58 15.39 -5.61 6.32
C PHE A 58 15.29 -5.17 4.85
N PHE A 59 14.06 -5.10 4.30
CA PHE A 59 13.85 -4.62 2.93
C PHE A 59 14.28 -3.16 2.75
N LEU A 60 14.12 -2.30 3.77
CA LEU A 60 14.58 -0.92 3.72
C LEU A 60 16.11 -0.83 3.67
N LEU A 61 16.82 -1.66 4.46
CA LEU A 61 18.28 -1.74 4.40
C LEU A 61 18.76 -2.17 3.01
N VAL A 62 18.21 -3.26 2.49
CA VAL A 62 18.67 -3.87 1.22
C VAL A 62 18.26 -3.03 0.00
N PHE A 63 17.01 -2.59 -0.10
CA PHE A 63 16.47 -2.02 -1.33
C PHE A 63 16.54 -0.49 -1.38
N ILE A 64 16.77 0.21 -0.26
CA ILE A 64 16.67 1.67 -0.19
C ILE A 64 17.94 2.32 0.35
N GLN A 65 18.43 1.92 1.52
CA GLN A 65 19.51 2.64 2.20
C GLN A 65 20.75 2.77 1.31
N GLN A 66 21.07 1.70 0.58
CA GLN A 66 22.26 1.61 -0.29
C GLN A 66 22.02 1.99 -1.76
N THR A 67 20.77 2.13 -2.21
CA THR A 67 20.43 2.31 -3.64
C THR A 67 20.31 3.77 -4.09
N GLY A 68 20.52 4.71 -3.18
CA GLY A 68 20.20 6.13 -3.42
C GLY A 68 18.70 6.43 -3.45
N LEU A 69 17.82 5.42 -3.52
CA LEU A 69 16.37 5.56 -3.41
C LEU A 69 15.98 6.11 -2.03
N TYR A 70 14.75 6.61 -1.92
CA TYR A 70 14.17 7.06 -0.66
C TYR A 70 13.04 6.14 -0.19
N SER A 71 12.95 6.02 1.13
CA SER A 71 11.75 5.55 1.80
C SER A 71 10.60 6.56 1.63
N PHE A 72 9.40 6.27 2.12
CA PHE A 72 8.24 7.14 1.86
C PHE A 72 7.77 7.92 3.09
N GLY A 73 7.22 9.12 2.85
CA GLY A 73 6.70 9.96 3.93
C GLY A 73 7.82 10.51 4.80
N ILE A 74 7.58 10.64 6.10
CA ILE A 74 8.51 11.30 7.04
C ILE A 74 9.89 10.64 7.10
N SER A 75 10.00 9.33 6.83
CA SER A 75 11.30 8.64 6.81
C SER A 75 12.19 9.14 5.68
N SER A 76 11.60 9.61 4.57
CA SER A 76 12.35 10.23 3.49
C SER A 76 13.00 11.54 3.94
N LEU A 77 12.33 12.34 4.78
CA LEU A 77 12.90 13.58 5.32
C LEU A 77 14.07 13.30 6.26
N THR A 78 13.92 12.33 7.16
CA THR A 78 15.01 11.98 8.09
C THR A 78 16.19 11.39 7.35
N GLN A 79 15.95 10.56 6.34
CA GLN A 79 16.96 10.08 5.40
C GLN A 79 17.66 11.23 4.67
N GLY A 80 16.90 12.17 4.10
CA GLY A 80 17.46 13.30 3.37
C GLY A 80 18.30 14.22 4.25
N PHE A 81 17.83 14.47 5.48
CA PHE A 81 18.57 15.24 6.47
C PHE A 81 19.84 14.51 6.95
N ALA A 82 19.76 13.21 7.20
CA ALA A 82 20.93 12.39 7.58
C ALA A 82 22.01 12.42 6.49
N ARG A 83 21.63 12.28 5.21
CA ARG A 83 22.57 12.39 4.06
C ARG A 83 23.24 13.76 4.01
N LEU A 84 22.46 14.84 4.18
CA LEU A 84 23.00 16.19 4.20
C LEU A 84 23.98 16.41 5.35
N LEU A 85 23.64 15.96 6.57
CA LEU A 85 24.54 16.05 7.72
C LEU A 85 25.84 15.27 7.51
N PHE A 86 25.77 14.08 6.92
CA PHE A 86 26.96 13.28 6.64
C PHE A 86 27.96 13.99 5.71
N VAL A 87 27.43 14.73 4.72
CA VAL A 87 28.25 15.50 3.76
C VAL A 87 28.80 16.77 4.40
N LEU A 88 28.00 17.48 5.22
CA LEU A 88 28.44 18.70 5.90
C LEU A 88 29.47 18.44 7.00
N LEU A 89 29.41 17.28 7.66
CA LEU A 89 30.32 16.90 8.74
C LEU A 89 31.62 16.26 8.22
N LYS A 90 32.14 16.72 7.08
CA LYS A 90 33.38 16.20 6.45
C LYS A 90 34.63 16.34 7.33
N ASN A 91 34.60 17.21 8.34
CA ASN A 91 35.72 17.41 9.27
C ASN A 91 35.79 16.34 10.37
N LEU A 92 34.77 15.49 10.52
CA LEU A 92 34.75 14.40 11.49
C LEU A 92 35.31 13.11 10.87
N GLU A 93 35.80 12.20 11.71
CA GLU A 93 36.20 10.87 11.26
C GLU A 93 35.00 10.07 10.73
N ASP A 94 35.23 9.19 9.76
CA ASP A 94 34.18 8.39 9.11
C ASP A 94 33.33 7.58 10.10
N GLY A 95 33.93 7.07 11.18
CA GLY A 95 33.19 6.37 12.24
C GLY A 95 32.17 7.28 12.93
N GLN A 96 32.55 8.52 13.23
CA GLN A 96 31.68 9.51 13.86
C GLN A 96 30.59 9.98 12.88
N ARG A 97 30.95 10.21 11.62
CA ARG A 97 30.00 10.60 10.55
C ARG A 97 28.92 9.54 10.36
N ASN A 98 29.32 8.27 10.27
CA ASN A 98 28.38 7.14 10.15
C ASN A 98 27.49 6.99 11.38
N LEU A 99 28.01 7.20 12.58
CA LEU A 99 27.22 7.16 13.81
C LEU A 99 26.14 8.25 13.79
N VAL A 100 26.50 9.49 13.46
CA VAL A 100 25.55 10.61 13.33
C VAL A 100 24.51 10.28 12.28
N PHE A 101 24.92 9.82 11.09
CA PHE A 101 23.99 9.40 10.03
C PHE A 101 22.99 8.36 10.52
N ASN A 102 23.43 7.28 11.17
CA ASN A 102 22.54 6.20 11.63
C ASN A 102 21.59 6.68 12.74
N ILE A 103 22.03 7.55 13.65
CA ILE A 103 21.18 8.14 14.69
C ILE A 103 20.07 8.99 14.05
N PHE A 104 20.42 9.86 13.09
CA PHE A 104 19.43 10.70 12.42
C PHE A 104 18.52 9.93 11.45
N TYR A 105 19.04 8.87 10.82
CA TYR A 105 18.26 8.05 9.92
C TYR A 105 17.20 7.24 10.69
N TRP A 106 17.60 6.52 11.76
CA TRP A 106 16.72 5.58 12.48
C TRP A 106 16.06 6.16 13.73
N LEU A 107 16.82 6.83 14.60
CA LEU A 107 16.33 7.22 15.92
C LEU A 107 15.62 8.58 15.89
N PHE A 108 16.12 9.53 15.10
CA PHE A 108 15.45 10.82 14.93
C PHE A 108 14.07 10.66 14.28
N TYR A 109 13.87 9.65 13.42
CA TYR A 109 12.55 9.31 12.90
C TYR A 109 11.52 9.01 14.00
N VAL A 110 11.92 8.30 15.06
CA VAL A 110 11.04 8.03 16.21
C VAL A 110 10.65 9.33 16.91
N ILE A 111 11.60 10.27 17.06
CA ILE A 111 11.36 11.59 17.68
C ILE A 111 10.39 12.42 16.82
N VAL A 112 10.62 12.51 15.51
CA VAL A 112 9.74 13.24 14.57
C VAL A 112 8.32 12.64 14.55
N ASN A 113 8.18 11.36 14.88
CA ASN A 113 6.89 10.71 15.00
C ASN A 113 6.10 11.06 16.26
N ILE A 114 6.73 11.54 17.35
CA ILE A 114 6.04 11.81 18.62
C ILE A 114 4.85 12.76 18.45
N PRO A 115 4.96 13.93 17.77
CA PRO A 115 3.81 14.80 17.52
C PRO A 115 2.69 14.14 16.71
N LEU A 116 3.05 13.30 15.73
CA LEU A 116 2.10 12.60 14.87
C LEU A 116 1.38 11.45 15.60
N ILE A 117 2.08 10.79 16.53
CA ILE A 117 1.51 9.80 17.45
C ILE A 117 0.50 10.49 18.38
N ILE A 118 0.85 11.63 18.98
CA ILE A 118 -0.07 12.40 19.84
C ILE A 118 -1.30 12.85 19.04
N PHE A 119 -1.10 13.34 17.81
CA PHE A 119 -2.17 13.69 16.89
C PHE A 119 -3.09 12.49 16.60
N SER A 120 -2.51 11.35 16.23
CA SER A 120 -3.26 10.11 15.94
C SER A 120 -4.07 9.64 17.15
N TYR A 121 -3.48 9.71 18.34
CA TYR A 121 -4.15 9.31 19.59
C TYR A 121 -5.44 10.11 19.81
N LYS A 122 -5.39 11.42 19.51
CA LYS A 122 -6.52 12.35 19.70
C LYS A 122 -7.52 12.35 18.54
N LYS A 123 -7.08 12.11 17.29
CA LYS A 123 -7.90 12.34 16.09
C LYS A 123 -8.30 11.08 15.33
N ILE A 124 -7.63 9.95 15.54
CA ILE A 124 -7.93 8.68 14.87
C ILE A 124 -8.47 7.67 15.87
N GLY A 125 -7.70 7.36 16.92
CA GLY A 125 -8.14 6.43 17.95
C GLY A 125 -6.99 5.78 18.71
N LYS A 126 -7.26 5.46 19.99
CA LYS A 126 -6.26 4.93 20.93
C LYS A 126 -5.67 3.59 20.48
N ARG A 127 -6.54 2.63 20.12
CA ARG A 127 -6.12 1.26 19.72
C ARG A 127 -5.26 1.28 18.46
N PHE A 128 -5.69 2.06 17.46
CA PHE A 128 -4.95 2.26 16.22
C PHE A 128 -3.58 2.86 16.48
N THR A 129 -3.54 3.91 17.30
CA THR A 129 -2.30 4.63 17.59
C THR A 129 -1.31 3.76 18.34
N ILE A 130 -1.74 3.03 19.38
CA ILE A 130 -0.87 2.14 20.16
C ILE A 130 -0.23 1.10 19.24
N LEU A 131 -1.03 0.40 18.43
CA LEU A 131 -0.50 -0.63 17.53
C LEU A 131 0.46 -0.06 16.47
N SER A 132 0.18 1.15 15.97
CA SER A 132 1.06 1.87 15.04
C SER A 132 2.36 2.30 15.69
N THR A 133 2.32 2.76 16.95
CA THR A 133 3.53 3.09 17.72
C THR A 133 4.42 1.85 17.92
N HIS A 134 3.83 0.67 18.19
CA HIS A 134 4.61 -0.58 18.24
C HIS A 134 5.35 -0.85 16.93
N TYR A 135 4.68 -0.66 15.77
CA TYR A 135 5.34 -0.80 14.47
C TYR A 135 6.47 0.22 14.28
N VAL A 136 6.22 1.50 14.57
CA VAL A 136 7.21 2.59 14.43
C VAL A 136 8.45 2.29 15.26
N VAL A 137 8.28 1.97 16.55
CA VAL A 137 9.42 1.68 17.42
C VAL A 137 10.14 0.41 16.96
N ALA A 138 9.42 -0.68 16.69
CA ALA A 138 10.03 -1.95 16.29
C ALA A 138 10.80 -1.84 14.98
N SER A 139 10.23 -1.25 13.94
CA SER A 139 10.86 -1.15 12.61
C SER A 139 12.14 -0.32 12.65
N ASN A 140 12.18 0.74 13.46
CA ASN A 140 13.38 1.58 13.60
C ASN A 140 14.44 0.96 14.50
N VAL A 141 14.04 0.25 15.56
CA VAL A 141 14.98 -0.53 16.38
C VAL A 141 15.60 -1.67 15.57
N PHE A 142 14.80 -2.43 14.81
CA PHE A 142 15.33 -3.47 13.92
C PHE A 142 16.24 -2.89 12.84
N GLY A 143 15.85 -1.77 12.22
CA GLY A 143 16.67 -1.09 11.24
C GLY A 143 18.02 -0.64 11.81
N PHE A 144 18.01 -0.05 13.01
CA PHE A 144 19.23 0.33 13.72
C PHE A 144 20.11 -0.88 14.06
N ILE A 145 19.52 -1.97 14.59
CA ILE A 145 20.25 -3.22 14.86
C ILE A 145 20.90 -3.75 13.58
N PHE A 146 20.16 -3.82 12.47
CA PHE A 146 20.70 -4.26 11.19
C PHE A 146 21.82 -3.35 10.69
N SER A 147 21.73 -2.04 10.89
CA SER A 147 22.77 -1.09 10.45
C SER A 147 24.11 -1.27 11.16
N ILE A 148 24.13 -1.89 12.34
CA ILE A 148 25.35 -2.16 13.11
C ILE A 148 26.01 -3.48 12.70
N ILE A 149 25.29 -4.39 12.04
CA ILE A 149 25.83 -5.68 11.64
C ILE A 149 26.97 -5.48 10.63
N PRO A 150 28.17 -6.07 10.85
CA PRO A 150 29.27 -5.99 9.89
C PRO A 150 28.84 -6.49 8.50
N GLY A 151 29.09 -5.68 7.47
CA GLY A 151 28.69 -5.98 6.10
C GLY A 151 27.26 -5.58 5.74
N ALA A 152 26.45 -5.06 6.66
CA ALA A 152 25.11 -4.55 6.36
C ALA A 152 25.11 -3.35 5.38
N ASN A 153 26.24 -2.66 5.30
CA ASN A 153 26.48 -1.58 4.36
C ASN A 153 26.92 -2.04 2.96
N GLN A 154 27.10 -3.35 2.73
CA GLN A 154 27.43 -3.85 1.40
C GLN A 154 26.29 -3.57 0.43
N LEU A 155 26.66 -3.08 -0.75
CA LEU A 155 25.71 -2.86 -1.83
C LEU A 155 25.07 -4.21 -2.24
N PRO A 156 23.76 -4.24 -2.50
CA PRO A 156 23.11 -5.39 -3.12
C PRO A 156 23.84 -5.81 -4.40
N SER A 157 23.82 -7.10 -4.72
CA SER A 157 24.60 -7.67 -5.83
C SER A 157 24.35 -7.00 -7.20
N MET A 158 23.11 -6.55 -7.48
CA MET A 158 22.82 -5.87 -8.75
C MET A 158 23.23 -4.38 -8.76
N LEU A 159 23.53 -3.81 -7.58
CA LEU A 159 24.04 -2.44 -7.45
C LEU A 159 25.55 -2.41 -7.28
N SER A 160 26.21 -3.50 -6.87
CA SER A 160 27.68 -3.54 -6.68
C SER A 160 28.45 -3.03 -7.89
N ALA A 161 27.86 -3.15 -9.09
CA ALA A 161 28.31 -2.56 -10.35
C ALA A 161 28.58 -1.03 -10.29
N VAL A 162 28.01 -0.29 -9.34
CA VAL A 162 28.35 1.11 -9.05
C VAL A 162 29.85 1.28 -8.88
N HIS A 163 30.52 0.32 -8.24
CA HIS A 163 31.95 0.41 -7.97
C HIS A 163 32.84 0.29 -9.23
N HIS A 164 32.24 -0.06 -10.38
CA HIS A 164 32.90 -0.17 -11.68
C HIS A 164 32.50 0.96 -12.65
N THR A 165 31.84 2.00 -12.14
CA THR A 165 31.47 3.18 -12.93
C THR A 165 32.62 4.18 -12.96
N GLU A 166 32.73 4.94 -14.06
CA GLU A 166 33.73 6.00 -14.20
C GLU A 166 33.58 7.03 -13.07
N PHE A 167 32.34 7.39 -12.75
CA PHE A 167 32.02 8.26 -11.62
C PHE A 167 32.62 7.76 -10.30
N TRP A 168 32.49 6.47 -10.00
CA TRP A 168 32.99 5.93 -8.75
C TRP A 168 34.53 5.90 -8.71
N GLU A 169 35.18 5.64 -9.84
CA GLU A 169 36.64 5.71 -9.92
C GLU A 169 37.17 7.14 -9.71
N ASP A 170 36.49 8.15 -10.25
CA ASP A 170 36.89 9.55 -10.05
C ASP A 170 36.54 10.07 -8.65
N ALA A 171 35.42 9.62 -8.08
CA ALA A 171 35.05 9.90 -6.70
C ALA A 171 36.10 9.40 -5.71
N LYS A 172 36.71 8.22 -5.94
CA LYS A 172 37.80 7.70 -5.09
C LYS A 172 39.08 8.51 -5.14
N LYS A 173 39.33 9.19 -6.25
CA LYS A 173 40.51 10.04 -6.40
C LYS A 173 40.32 11.38 -5.67
N ALA A 174 39.08 11.77 -5.40
CA ALA A 174 38.75 13.00 -4.71
C ALA A 174 38.84 12.82 -3.18
N GLU A 175 39.54 13.74 -2.52
CA GLU A 175 39.77 13.68 -1.08
C GLU A 175 38.48 13.85 -0.29
N GLY A 176 38.20 12.93 0.64
CA GLY A 176 37.02 13.01 1.54
C GLY A 176 35.67 12.68 0.88
N VAL A 177 35.67 12.22 -0.37
CA VAL A 177 34.45 11.98 -1.16
C VAL A 177 33.94 10.53 -1.06
N ASP A 178 34.81 9.55 -0.81
CA ASP A 178 34.50 8.11 -0.94
C ASP A 178 33.12 7.67 -0.46
N GLN A 179 32.80 7.86 0.83
CA GLN A 179 31.49 7.46 1.37
C GLN A 179 30.37 8.42 0.98
N SER A 180 30.69 9.70 0.77
CA SER A 180 29.74 10.74 0.38
C SER A 180 29.24 10.57 -1.06
N ALA A 181 30.04 9.92 -1.91
CA ALA A 181 29.72 9.66 -3.32
C ALA A 181 28.44 8.83 -3.50
N LEU A 182 28.11 7.95 -2.55
CA LEU A 182 26.86 7.17 -2.54
C LEU A 182 25.59 8.03 -2.43
N PHE A 183 25.71 9.30 -2.03
CA PHE A 183 24.59 10.23 -1.93
C PHE A 183 24.42 11.11 -3.16
N VAL A 184 25.37 11.07 -4.09
CA VAL A 184 25.20 11.66 -5.42
C VAL A 184 24.22 10.79 -6.19
N PRO A 185 23.05 11.32 -6.59
CA PRO A 185 22.14 10.54 -7.40
C PRO A 185 22.74 10.27 -8.78
N PHE A 186 22.32 9.18 -9.41
CA PHE A 186 22.85 8.77 -10.70
C PHE A 186 22.66 9.87 -11.76
N LEU A 187 23.57 9.93 -12.71
CA LEU A 187 23.64 10.98 -13.71
C LEU A 187 23.20 10.44 -15.07
N TRP A 188 22.24 11.10 -15.71
CA TRP A 188 21.71 10.66 -17.00
C TRP A 188 22.75 10.63 -18.13
N ASN A 189 23.75 11.51 -18.06
CA ASN A 189 24.79 11.65 -19.06
C ASN A 189 25.99 10.73 -18.84
N ASP A 190 26.07 10.04 -17.70
CA ASP A 190 27.13 9.08 -17.43
C ASP A 190 26.71 7.69 -17.94
N THR A 191 27.21 7.33 -19.12
CA THR A 191 26.91 6.05 -19.76
C THR A 191 27.43 4.84 -18.97
N SER A 192 28.46 5.03 -18.13
CA SER A 192 28.97 3.95 -17.28
C SER A 192 27.94 3.50 -16.23
N GLN A 193 27.00 4.39 -15.87
CA GLN A 193 25.94 4.10 -14.90
C GLN A 193 24.70 3.41 -15.49
N GLY A 194 24.65 3.13 -16.81
CA GLY A 194 23.46 2.60 -17.47
C GLY A 194 22.87 1.34 -16.81
N ASN A 195 23.71 0.36 -16.48
CA ASN A 195 23.28 -0.88 -15.82
C ASN A 195 22.76 -0.63 -14.39
N VAL A 196 23.43 0.27 -13.65
CA VAL A 196 23.06 0.63 -12.29
C VAL A 196 21.71 1.36 -12.27
N ILE A 197 21.47 2.24 -13.24
CA ILE A 197 20.20 2.94 -13.41
C ILE A 197 19.07 1.93 -13.63
N ILE A 198 19.24 0.96 -14.53
CA ILE A 198 18.23 -0.10 -14.77
C ILE A 198 17.97 -0.91 -13.49
N SER A 199 19.02 -1.36 -12.81
CA SER A 199 18.90 -2.04 -11.52
C SER A 199 18.08 -1.23 -10.52
N THR A 200 18.31 0.07 -10.45
CA THR A 200 17.62 0.98 -9.52
C THR A 200 16.10 1.01 -9.74
N PHE A 201 15.64 0.97 -10.99
CA PHE A 201 14.21 0.86 -11.30
C PHE A 201 13.62 -0.49 -10.87
N ILE A 202 14.37 -1.58 -11.01
CA ILE A 202 13.95 -2.91 -10.55
C ILE A 202 13.83 -2.92 -9.02
N TYR A 203 14.83 -2.42 -8.29
CA TYR A 203 14.80 -2.27 -6.83
C TYR A 203 13.60 -1.42 -6.39
N ALA A 204 13.33 -0.31 -7.08
CA ALA A 204 12.20 0.55 -6.80
C ALA A 204 10.85 -0.16 -7.00
N GLY A 205 10.71 -0.96 -8.05
CA GLY A 205 9.51 -1.77 -8.29
C GLY A 205 9.27 -2.81 -7.21
N ILE A 206 10.32 -3.56 -6.83
CA ILE A 206 10.24 -4.56 -5.75
C ILE A 206 9.87 -3.89 -4.43
N TYR A 207 10.55 -2.80 -4.07
CA TYR A 207 10.27 -2.07 -2.84
C TYR A 207 8.85 -1.51 -2.82
N GLY A 208 8.38 -0.91 -3.92
CA GLY A 208 7.02 -0.38 -4.02
C GLY A 208 5.95 -1.46 -3.81
N PHE A 209 6.16 -2.66 -4.37
CA PHE A 209 5.26 -3.79 -4.16
C PHE A 209 5.26 -4.29 -2.71
N VAL A 210 6.44 -4.55 -2.15
CA VAL A 210 6.60 -5.07 -0.77
C VAL A 210 6.05 -4.07 0.23
N ASN A 211 6.42 -2.80 0.10
CA ASN A 211 5.93 -1.75 0.98
C ASN A 211 4.41 -1.56 0.84
N GLY A 212 3.87 -1.56 -0.38
CA GLY A 212 2.42 -1.48 -0.61
C GLY A 212 1.65 -2.64 0.03
N THR A 213 2.20 -3.85 -0.02
CA THR A 213 1.63 -5.04 0.61
C THR A 213 1.67 -4.93 2.13
N SER A 214 2.81 -4.54 2.69
CA SER A 214 2.98 -4.31 4.14
C SER A 214 2.01 -3.26 4.67
N LEU A 215 1.89 -2.12 3.98
CA LEU A 215 0.95 -1.06 4.35
C LEU A 215 -0.49 -1.55 4.30
N ALA A 216 -0.89 -2.28 3.26
CA ALA A 216 -2.22 -2.85 3.17
C ALA A 216 -2.52 -3.77 4.36
N ILE A 217 -1.60 -4.66 4.73
CA ILE A 217 -1.77 -5.56 5.88
C ILE A 217 -1.84 -4.76 7.19
N LEU A 218 -0.96 -3.78 7.40
CA LEU A 218 -1.02 -2.90 8.58
C LEU A 218 -2.38 -2.20 8.69
N TYR A 219 -2.89 -1.66 7.58
CA TYR A 219 -4.18 -0.97 7.56
C TYR A 219 -5.35 -1.92 7.86
N ILE A 220 -5.30 -3.16 7.38
CA ILE A 220 -6.27 -4.22 7.70
C ILE A 220 -6.25 -4.56 9.20
N LEU A 221 -5.07 -4.63 9.81
CA LEU A 221 -4.93 -4.88 11.25
C LEU A 221 -5.42 -3.70 12.11
N GLY A 222 -5.62 -2.53 11.51
CA GLY A 222 -5.96 -1.29 12.21
C GLY A 222 -4.72 -0.60 12.78
N SER A 223 -3.64 -0.57 12.00
CA SER A 223 -2.35 0.08 12.28
C SER A 223 -1.89 0.87 11.05
N CYS A 224 -0.72 1.51 11.10
CA CYS A 224 0.00 2.05 9.95
C CYS A 224 1.52 2.00 10.15
N ALA A 225 2.30 2.43 9.14
CA ALA A 225 3.76 2.51 9.24
C ALA A 225 4.28 3.71 10.06
N GLY A 226 3.38 4.58 10.50
CA GLY A 226 3.69 5.84 11.15
C GLY A 226 4.04 6.96 10.17
N GLY A 227 4.57 8.05 10.73
CA GLY A 227 4.93 9.25 9.99
C GLY A 227 3.72 9.85 9.28
N ALA A 228 3.87 10.06 7.98
CA ALA A 228 2.86 10.68 7.15
C ALA A 228 1.59 9.82 7.02
N ASP A 229 1.68 8.51 7.27
CA ASP A 229 0.52 7.61 7.24
C ASP A 229 -0.53 7.99 8.28
N PHE A 230 -0.15 8.56 9.43
CA PHE A 230 -1.13 9.06 10.39
C PHE A 230 -2.02 10.13 9.76
N LEU A 231 -1.42 11.06 9.00
CA LEU A 231 -2.16 12.09 8.29
C LEU A 231 -2.99 11.47 7.16
N THR A 232 -2.41 10.53 6.41
CA THR A 232 -3.11 9.81 5.33
C THR A 232 -4.38 9.12 5.86
N GLN A 233 -4.28 8.39 6.97
CA GLN A 233 -5.42 7.68 7.58
C GLN A 233 -6.47 8.66 8.11
N TYR A 234 -6.05 9.76 8.73
CA TYR A 234 -6.96 10.82 9.17
C TYR A 234 -7.74 11.43 8.00
N PHE A 235 -7.07 11.81 6.91
CA PHE A 235 -7.72 12.40 5.75
C PHE A 235 -8.57 11.39 4.98
N ALA A 236 -8.17 10.13 4.90
CA ALA A 236 -8.97 9.06 4.30
C ALA A 236 -10.29 8.88 5.05
N ARG A 237 -10.23 8.84 6.40
CA ARG A 237 -11.42 8.78 7.26
C ARG A 237 -12.30 10.02 7.14
N LYS A 238 -11.70 11.22 7.18
CA LYS A 238 -12.44 12.49 7.13
C LYS A 238 -13.13 12.71 5.78
N LYS A 239 -12.48 12.32 4.68
CA LYS A 239 -13.00 12.52 3.31
C LYS A 239 -13.73 11.30 2.73
N ASN A 240 -13.75 10.17 3.44
CA ASN A 240 -14.28 8.89 2.93
C ASN A 240 -13.69 8.51 1.57
N ARG A 241 -12.38 8.66 1.41
CA ARG A 241 -11.64 8.37 0.16
C ARG A 241 -10.62 7.28 0.36
N SER A 242 -10.29 6.57 -0.72
CA SER A 242 -9.23 5.56 -0.72
C SER A 242 -7.91 6.12 -0.16
N VAL A 243 -7.22 5.29 0.61
CA VAL A 243 -5.96 5.64 1.26
C VAL A 243 -4.85 5.84 0.22
N GLY A 244 -4.83 5.06 -0.86
CA GLY A 244 -3.74 5.06 -1.84
C GLY A 244 -3.49 6.40 -2.54
N PRO A 245 -4.50 7.09 -3.10
CA PRO A 245 -4.31 8.42 -3.68
C PRO A 245 -3.83 9.46 -2.66
N ILE A 246 -4.35 9.43 -1.43
CA ILE A 246 -3.90 10.35 -0.36
C ILE A 246 -2.44 10.07 -0.01
N LEU A 247 -2.08 8.79 0.11
CA LEU A 247 -0.71 8.34 0.38
C LEU A 247 0.23 8.83 -0.72
N PHE A 248 -0.17 8.71 -1.99
CA PHE A 248 0.59 9.22 -3.13
C PHE A 248 0.87 10.73 -3.00
N TYR A 249 -0.16 11.55 -2.79
CA TYR A 249 0.04 13.01 -2.69
C TYR A 249 0.90 13.42 -1.49
N VAL A 250 0.60 12.86 -0.32
CA VAL A 250 1.34 13.17 0.92
C VAL A 250 2.80 12.74 0.80
N ASN A 251 3.07 11.53 0.32
CA ASN A 251 4.43 11.03 0.17
C ASN A 251 5.21 11.77 -0.91
N THR A 252 4.57 12.11 -2.04
CA THR A 252 5.22 12.87 -3.12
C THR A 252 5.64 14.26 -2.64
N PHE A 253 4.77 14.97 -1.92
CA PHE A 253 5.10 16.29 -1.37
C PHE A 253 6.31 16.22 -0.44
N ILE A 254 6.32 15.24 0.48
CA ILE A 254 7.41 15.06 1.43
C ILE A 254 8.70 14.63 0.72
N LEU A 255 8.58 13.76 -0.29
CA LEU A 255 9.70 13.25 -1.08
C LEU A 255 10.45 14.37 -1.82
N ILE A 256 9.75 15.36 -2.38
CA ILE A 256 10.37 16.50 -3.07
C ILE A 256 11.32 17.24 -2.12
N ILE A 257 10.89 17.49 -0.88
CA ILE A 257 11.70 18.17 0.14
C ILE A 257 12.89 17.30 0.54
N ALA A 258 12.66 16.00 0.75
CA ALA A 258 13.69 15.03 1.11
C ALA A 258 14.81 14.91 0.06
N ILE A 259 14.44 14.87 -1.22
CA ILE A 259 15.38 14.79 -2.34
C ILE A 259 16.13 16.11 -2.51
N LEU A 260 15.43 17.24 -2.37
CA LEU A 260 16.06 18.57 -2.44
C LEU A 260 17.23 18.66 -1.44
N MET A 261 17.02 18.21 -0.21
CA MET A 261 18.06 18.23 0.83
C MET A 261 19.12 17.13 0.63
N GLY A 262 18.70 15.88 0.54
CA GLY A 262 19.60 14.73 0.68
C GLY A 262 20.22 14.18 -0.60
N SER A 263 19.79 14.66 -1.77
CA SER A 263 20.37 14.26 -3.07
C SER A 263 20.76 15.47 -3.89
N PHE A 264 19.91 16.48 -4.02
CA PHE A 264 20.25 17.66 -4.82
C PHE A 264 21.29 18.54 -4.11
N VAL A 265 21.02 19.04 -2.91
CA VAL A 265 21.97 19.87 -2.14
C VAL A 265 23.18 19.02 -1.72
N ALA A 266 22.94 17.90 -1.03
CA ALA A 266 24.02 17.02 -0.58
C ALA A 266 24.90 16.53 -1.74
N GLY A 267 24.30 16.03 -2.82
CA GLY A 267 25.04 15.57 -3.99
C GLY A 267 25.77 16.70 -4.72
N SER A 268 25.20 17.91 -4.79
CA SER A 268 25.89 19.04 -5.41
C SER A 268 27.14 19.47 -4.65
N ILE A 269 27.11 19.42 -3.31
CA ILE A 269 28.28 19.70 -2.48
C ILE A 269 29.38 18.67 -2.77
N VAL A 270 29.04 17.39 -2.81
CA VAL A 270 30.00 16.32 -3.11
C VAL A 270 30.58 16.46 -4.52
N LEU A 271 29.75 16.75 -5.52
CA LEU A 271 30.18 16.91 -6.91
C LEU A 271 31.17 18.06 -7.11
N GLN A 272 31.17 19.07 -6.25
CA GLN A 272 32.15 20.18 -6.35
C GLN A 272 33.59 19.73 -6.12
N ASP A 273 33.78 18.64 -5.38
CA ASP A 273 35.09 18.07 -5.04
C ASP A 273 35.57 17.04 -6.09
N ILE A 274 34.74 16.71 -7.10
CA ILE A 274 35.08 15.77 -8.18
C ILE A 274 35.29 16.57 -9.49
N PRO A 275 36.54 16.77 -9.97
CA PRO A 275 36.84 17.67 -11.08
C PRO A 275 36.03 17.42 -12.36
N ASP A 276 35.93 16.18 -12.81
CA ASP A 276 35.25 15.80 -14.06
C ASP A 276 33.73 15.97 -13.98
N TYR A 277 33.17 15.90 -12.77
CA TYR A 277 31.74 15.98 -12.52
C TYR A 277 31.29 17.31 -11.89
N LYS A 278 32.22 18.21 -11.60
CA LYS A 278 31.95 19.53 -10.98
C LYS A 278 30.89 20.34 -11.72
N LYS A 279 30.84 20.22 -13.04
CA LYS A 279 29.83 20.91 -13.87
C LYS A 279 28.41 20.41 -13.62
N SER A 280 28.23 19.15 -13.21
CA SER A 280 26.94 18.53 -12.93
C SER A 280 26.35 18.99 -11.59
N ALA A 281 27.16 19.57 -10.70
CA ALA A 281 26.68 20.17 -9.46
C ALA A 281 25.65 21.26 -9.73
N TRP A 282 24.59 21.32 -8.92
CA TRP A 282 23.51 22.30 -9.00
C TRP A 282 22.72 22.33 -10.31
N GLN A 283 22.97 21.40 -11.24
CA GLN A 283 22.18 21.29 -12.47
C GLN A 283 20.81 20.69 -12.19
N VAL A 284 19.81 21.15 -12.94
CA VAL A 284 18.43 20.65 -12.86
C VAL A 284 18.37 19.13 -13.10
N ASN A 285 19.25 18.58 -13.93
CA ASN A 285 19.36 17.14 -14.20
C ASN A 285 19.70 16.31 -12.95
N LEU A 286 20.42 16.89 -11.98
CA LEU A 286 20.74 16.25 -10.71
C LEU A 286 19.49 16.12 -9.82
N PHE A 287 18.63 17.14 -9.83
CA PHE A 287 17.35 17.09 -9.13
C PHE A 287 16.43 16.05 -9.78
N PHE A 288 16.24 16.12 -11.10
CA PHE A 288 15.47 15.14 -11.87
C PHE A 288 16.27 13.89 -12.22
N SER A 289 17.01 13.35 -11.26
CA SER A 289 17.86 12.16 -11.42
C SER A 289 17.07 10.87 -11.62
N PRO A 290 17.70 9.78 -12.13
CA PRO A 290 17.08 8.47 -12.21
C PRO A 290 16.56 7.97 -10.86
N ASN A 291 17.24 8.27 -9.75
CA ASN A 291 16.80 7.88 -8.40
C ASN A 291 15.49 8.59 -8.00
N LEU A 292 15.31 9.87 -8.37
CA LEU A 292 14.03 10.56 -8.17
C LEU A 292 12.93 9.86 -8.94
N ILE A 293 13.15 9.61 -10.24
CA ILE A 293 12.12 9.00 -11.10
C ILE A 293 11.77 7.59 -10.63
N ALA A 294 12.77 6.79 -10.26
CA ALA A 294 12.57 5.45 -9.71
C ALA A 294 11.82 5.50 -8.37
N THR A 295 12.16 6.43 -7.47
CA THR A 295 11.43 6.59 -6.21
C THR A 295 9.99 7.07 -6.44
N PHE A 296 9.77 8.00 -7.36
CA PHE A 296 8.43 8.45 -7.72
C PHE A 296 7.57 7.29 -8.27
N PHE A 297 8.16 6.46 -9.14
CA PHE A 297 7.55 5.23 -9.61
C PHE A 297 7.18 4.29 -8.45
N SER A 298 8.05 4.08 -7.47
CA SER A 298 7.76 3.20 -6.33
C SER A 298 6.69 3.76 -5.39
N VAL A 299 6.59 5.10 -5.23
CA VAL A 299 5.48 5.76 -4.50
C VAL A 299 4.15 5.53 -5.21
N LEU A 300 4.09 5.74 -6.54
CA LEU A 300 2.90 5.46 -7.35
C LEU A 300 2.47 4.00 -7.26
N PHE A 301 3.44 3.10 -7.38
CA PHE A 301 3.17 1.67 -7.35
C PHE A 301 2.67 1.22 -5.98
N THR A 302 3.27 1.73 -4.90
CA THR A 302 2.80 1.52 -3.51
C THR A 302 1.34 1.94 -3.34
N GLY A 303 0.98 3.14 -3.78
CA GLY A 303 -0.41 3.65 -3.68
C GLY A 303 -1.40 2.80 -4.47
N THR A 304 -0.99 2.26 -5.62
CA THR A 304 -1.78 1.37 -6.46
C THR A 304 -1.99 0.01 -5.78
N VAL A 305 -0.93 -0.60 -5.26
CA VAL A 305 -0.97 -1.88 -4.53
C VAL A 305 -1.85 -1.75 -3.29
N VAL A 306 -1.68 -0.70 -2.48
CA VAL A 306 -2.52 -0.43 -1.30
C VAL A 306 -3.99 -0.29 -1.69
N SER A 307 -4.30 0.47 -2.75
CA SER A 307 -5.68 0.65 -3.20
C SER A 307 -6.35 -0.66 -3.65
N HIS A 308 -5.54 -1.57 -4.21
CA HIS A 308 -6.01 -2.87 -4.65
C HIS A 308 -6.24 -3.83 -3.49
N LEU A 309 -5.27 -3.93 -2.57
CA LEU A 309 -5.27 -4.87 -1.45
C LEU A 309 -6.17 -4.42 -0.29
N PHE A 310 -6.34 -3.11 -0.11
CA PHE A 310 -7.15 -2.51 0.95
C PHE A 310 -8.23 -1.54 0.41
N PRO A 311 -9.26 -2.06 -0.30
CA PRO A 311 -10.34 -1.25 -0.88
C PRO A 311 -11.38 -0.81 0.17
N ARG A 312 -10.93 -0.27 1.32
CA ARG A 312 -11.79 0.02 2.49
C ARG A 312 -12.94 0.97 2.20
N TYR A 313 -12.68 2.03 1.46
CA TYR A 313 -13.66 3.08 1.16
C TYR A 313 -14.35 2.88 -0.20
N ASN A 314 -14.18 1.71 -0.83
CA ASN A 314 -14.91 1.38 -2.05
C ASN A 314 -16.31 0.94 -1.68
N PHE A 315 -17.31 1.41 -2.42
CA PHE A 315 -18.68 0.97 -2.24
C PHE A 315 -18.99 -0.25 -3.10
N ALA A 316 -19.93 -1.05 -2.62
CA ALA A 316 -20.50 -2.13 -3.39
C ALA A 316 -22.01 -2.25 -3.13
N GLU A 317 -22.72 -2.63 -4.18
CA GLU A 317 -24.11 -3.06 -4.13
C GLU A 317 -24.15 -4.55 -3.79
N ILE A 318 -24.90 -4.92 -2.76
CA ILE A 318 -25.24 -6.30 -2.43
C ILE A 318 -26.72 -6.54 -2.77
N LYS A 319 -26.97 -7.61 -3.53
CA LYS A 319 -28.28 -8.07 -3.98
C LYS A 319 -28.53 -9.46 -3.42
N VAL A 320 -29.50 -9.59 -2.52
CA VAL A 320 -29.84 -10.84 -1.83
C VAL A 320 -31.16 -11.37 -2.36
N PHE A 321 -31.12 -12.51 -3.04
CA PHE A 321 -32.30 -13.21 -3.54
C PHE A 321 -32.62 -14.35 -2.57
N THR A 322 -33.69 -14.19 -1.79
CA THR A 322 -34.13 -15.14 -0.77
C THR A 322 -35.66 -15.12 -0.67
N ASP A 323 -36.26 -16.24 -0.30
CA ASP A 323 -37.68 -16.29 0.03
C ASP A 323 -37.94 -15.81 1.48
N LYS A 324 -36.91 -15.78 2.33
CA LYS A 324 -36.96 -15.34 3.74
C LYS A 324 -36.63 -13.85 3.91
N ILE A 325 -37.21 -13.00 3.08
CA ILE A 325 -36.90 -11.56 3.01
C ILE A 325 -37.07 -10.86 4.36
N GLU A 326 -38.16 -11.11 5.08
CA GLU A 326 -38.43 -10.41 6.35
C GLU A 326 -37.42 -10.76 7.44
N GLU A 327 -37.07 -12.04 7.57
CA GLU A 327 -36.06 -12.48 8.55
C GLU A 327 -34.69 -11.87 8.23
N VAL A 328 -34.28 -11.90 6.96
CA VAL A 328 -33.01 -11.30 6.52
C VAL A 328 -33.03 -9.78 6.71
N ARG A 329 -34.13 -9.11 6.38
CA ARG A 329 -34.30 -7.66 6.58
C ARG A 329 -34.14 -7.29 8.05
N LEU A 330 -34.85 -7.98 8.94
CA LEU A 330 -34.78 -7.73 10.38
C LEU A 330 -33.36 -7.96 10.93
N ALA A 331 -32.69 -9.02 10.48
CA ALA A 331 -31.33 -9.30 10.94
C ALA A 331 -30.30 -8.28 10.43
N LEU A 332 -30.47 -7.75 9.22
CA LEU A 332 -29.63 -6.68 8.68
C LEU A 332 -29.89 -5.34 9.38
N LEU A 333 -31.16 -5.02 9.69
CA LEU A 333 -31.53 -3.82 10.45
C LEU A 333 -31.07 -3.87 11.91
N ASN A 334 -31.03 -5.06 12.50
CA ASN A 334 -30.56 -5.28 13.87
C ASN A 334 -29.02 -5.34 13.97
N ASP A 335 -28.30 -5.47 12.84
CA ASP A 335 -26.85 -5.28 12.85
C ASP A 335 -26.57 -3.80 13.16
N LYS A 336 -25.53 -3.51 13.95
CA LYS A 336 -25.19 -2.13 14.38
C LYS A 336 -24.77 -1.20 13.22
N ALA A 337 -24.94 -1.65 11.98
CA ALA A 337 -24.47 -1.00 10.79
C ALA A 337 -25.68 -0.43 10.03
N THR A 338 -25.77 0.90 9.99
CA THR A 338 -26.82 1.62 9.29
C THR A 338 -26.54 1.55 7.80
N HIS A 339 -27.10 0.55 7.12
CA HIS A 339 -27.07 0.45 5.65
C HIS A 339 -28.42 0.85 5.07
N SER A 340 -28.40 1.52 3.92
CA SER A 340 -29.61 1.69 3.12
C SER A 340 -30.10 0.32 2.65
N LEU A 341 -31.33 -0.05 2.99
CA LEU A 341 -31.96 -1.30 2.59
C LEU A 341 -33.19 -0.99 1.75
N SER A 342 -33.27 -1.59 0.56
CA SER A 342 -34.42 -1.53 -0.33
C SER A 342 -34.87 -2.93 -0.68
N ILE A 343 -36.19 -3.14 -0.73
CA ILE A 343 -36.77 -4.39 -1.24
C ILE A 343 -37.24 -4.11 -2.67
N GLN A 344 -36.78 -4.92 -3.61
CA GLN A 344 -37.18 -4.87 -5.01
C GLN A 344 -37.98 -6.12 -5.34
N GLU A 345 -39.14 -5.94 -5.99
CA GLU A 345 -39.87 -7.04 -6.61
C GLU A 345 -39.31 -7.31 -8.01
N THR A 346 -39.14 -8.58 -8.33
CA THR A 346 -38.60 -9.09 -9.59
C THR A 346 -39.43 -10.29 -10.04
N MET A 347 -39.33 -10.68 -11.31
CA MET A 347 -40.00 -11.87 -11.83
C MET A 347 -38.96 -12.83 -12.37
N GLY A 348 -39.03 -14.10 -11.96
CA GLY A 348 -38.12 -15.13 -12.46
C GLY A 348 -38.36 -15.39 -13.94
N GLY A 349 -37.31 -15.32 -14.78
CA GLY A 349 -37.46 -15.51 -16.24
C GLY A 349 -37.92 -16.91 -16.64
N TYR A 350 -37.52 -17.96 -15.91
CA TYR A 350 -37.96 -19.33 -16.17
C TYR A 350 -39.27 -19.69 -15.45
N SER A 351 -39.38 -19.34 -14.16
CA SER A 351 -40.53 -19.76 -13.34
C SER A 351 -41.75 -18.84 -13.48
N LEU A 352 -41.59 -17.65 -14.07
CA LEU A 352 -42.58 -16.57 -14.12
C LEU A 352 -43.18 -16.20 -12.75
N ALA A 353 -42.51 -16.60 -11.67
CA ALA A 353 -42.94 -16.35 -10.31
C ALA A 353 -42.39 -15.00 -9.83
N LYS A 354 -43.23 -14.22 -9.14
CA LYS A 354 -42.79 -13.03 -8.43
C LYS A 354 -41.80 -13.44 -7.34
N LYS A 355 -40.64 -12.78 -7.34
CA LYS A 355 -39.57 -12.95 -6.35
C LYS A 355 -39.24 -11.60 -5.76
N ARG A 356 -38.85 -11.58 -4.49
CA ARG A 356 -38.38 -10.38 -3.83
C ARG A 356 -36.88 -10.50 -3.61
N MET A 357 -36.19 -9.37 -3.64
CA MET A 357 -34.76 -9.29 -3.35
C MET A 357 -34.45 -8.07 -2.49
N ILE A 358 -33.44 -8.18 -1.64
CA ILE A 358 -32.92 -7.05 -0.88
C ILE A 358 -31.74 -6.45 -1.66
N VAL A 359 -31.80 -5.15 -1.90
CA VAL A 359 -30.70 -4.35 -2.43
C VAL A 359 -30.16 -3.47 -1.32
N SER A 360 -28.85 -3.48 -1.13
CA SER A 360 -28.18 -2.58 -0.19
C SER A 360 -26.89 -2.06 -0.78
N VAL A 361 -26.58 -0.79 -0.53
CA VAL A 361 -25.28 -0.21 -0.85
C VAL A 361 -24.52 -0.06 0.46
N THR A 362 -23.29 -0.55 0.49
CA THR A 362 -22.47 -0.62 1.71
C THR A 362 -20.98 -0.51 1.37
N MET A 363 -20.12 -0.33 2.38
CA MET A 363 -18.67 -0.38 2.19
C MET A 363 -18.25 -1.81 1.86
N TYR A 364 -17.29 -1.95 0.95
CA TYR A 364 -16.81 -3.25 0.48
C TYR A 364 -16.29 -4.13 1.62
N VAL A 365 -15.68 -3.53 2.64
CA VAL A 365 -15.16 -4.22 3.83
C VAL A 365 -16.23 -4.77 4.76
N GLU A 366 -17.48 -4.29 4.67
CA GLU A 366 -18.58 -4.74 5.52
C GLU A 366 -19.29 -5.97 4.94
N ILE A 367 -19.17 -6.20 3.64
CA ILE A 367 -19.88 -7.28 2.93
C ILE A 367 -19.69 -8.66 3.57
N PRO A 368 -18.47 -9.10 3.98
CA PRO A 368 -18.32 -10.43 4.58
C PRO A 368 -19.11 -10.61 5.87
N ASN A 369 -19.25 -9.56 6.69
CA ASN A 369 -20.08 -9.60 7.89
C ASN A 369 -21.56 -9.72 7.51
N LEU A 370 -22.02 -8.97 6.51
CA LEU A 370 -23.40 -9.04 6.03
C LEU A 370 -23.73 -10.42 5.46
N ILE A 371 -22.84 -10.99 4.64
CA ILE A 371 -22.99 -12.36 4.14
C ILE A 371 -23.08 -13.35 5.29
N ARG A 372 -22.25 -13.21 6.33
CA ARG A 372 -22.31 -14.08 7.52
C ARG A 372 -23.66 -13.99 8.22
N ILE A 373 -24.22 -12.80 8.36
CA ILE A 373 -25.55 -12.58 8.96
C ILE A 373 -26.64 -13.21 8.08
N ILE A 374 -26.64 -12.93 6.78
CA ILE A 374 -27.60 -13.47 5.81
C ILE A 374 -27.56 -15.01 5.81
N ARG A 375 -26.35 -15.59 5.76
CA ARG A 375 -26.13 -17.05 5.70
C ARG A 375 -26.54 -17.79 6.97
N LYS A 376 -26.68 -17.12 8.12
CA LYS A 376 -27.25 -17.72 9.33
C LYS A 376 -28.74 -18.01 9.18
N ILE A 377 -29.44 -17.25 8.34
CA ILE A 377 -30.90 -17.32 8.14
C ILE A 377 -31.25 -18.15 6.90
N ASP A 378 -30.56 -17.86 5.80
CA ASP A 378 -30.70 -18.56 4.53
C ASP A 378 -29.33 -18.96 3.97
N LYS A 379 -29.00 -20.24 4.18
CA LYS A 379 -27.73 -20.84 3.75
C LYS A 379 -27.61 -20.94 2.22
N ASP A 380 -28.73 -20.94 1.50
CA ASP A 380 -28.80 -21.26 0.07
C ASP A 380 -29.22 -20.07 -0.81
N CYS A 381 -29.53 -18.91 -0.21
CA CYS A 381 -29.86 -17.68 -0.96
C CYS A 381 -28.76 -17.30 -1.97
N LEU A 382 -29.14 -16.67 -3.07
CA LEU A 382 -28.14 -16.09 -3.98
C LEU A 382 -27.77 -14.70 -3.47
N VAL A 383 -26.47 -14.44 -3.32
CA VAL A 383 -25.95 -13.11 -3.00
C VAL A 383 -25.09 -12.67 -4.18
N SER A 384 -25.52 -11.59 -4.85
CA SER A 384 -24.79 -10.94 -5.93
C SER A 384 -24.17 -9.65 -5.41
N ILE A 385 -22.93 -9.36 -5.84
CA ILE A 385 -22.15 -8.23 -5.34
C ILE A 385 -21.55 -7.50 -6.54
N THR A 386 -21.80 -6.18 -6.60
CA THR A 386 -21.32 -5.31 -7.69
C THR A 386 -20.52 -4.16 -7.10
N ARG A 387 -19.26 -3.98 -7.51
CA ARG A 387 -18.48 -2.79 -7.10
C ARG A 387 -19.04 -1.53 -7.75
N ILE A 388 -19.26 -0.50 -6.95
CA ILE A 388 -19.77 0.79 -7.41
C ILE A 388 -18.58 1.73 -7.67
N ARG A 389 -18.55 2.35 -8.85
CA ARG A 389 -17.47 3.30 -9.23
C ARG A 389 -17.59 4.65 -8.52
N GLY A 390 -18.80 5.11 -8.27
CA GLY A 390 -19.08 6.39 -7.62
C GLY A 390 -20.53 6.45 -7.14
N ILE A 391 -20.76 7.28 -6.13
CA ILE A 391 -22.08 7.58 -5.58
C ILE A 391 -22.19 9.11 -5.51
N ASP A 392 -23.35 9.63 -5.91
CA ASP A 392 -23.74 11.02 -5.69
C ASP A 392 -25.02 11.02 -4.83
N GLY A 393 -24.93 11.60 -3.63
CA GLY A 393 -26.00 11.58 -2.63
C GLY A 393 -25.55 11.17 -1.22
N TYR A 394 -26.53 10.96 -0.33
CA TYR A 394 -26.29 10.61 1.07
C TYR A 394 -26.43 9.11 1.30
N ILE A 395 -25.47 8.54 2.00
CA ILE A 395 -25.50 7.15 2.46
C ILE A 395 -25.16 7.11 3.95
N TYR A 396 -25.85 6.24 4.69
CA TYR A 396 -25.51 5.97 6.07
C TYR A 396 -24.28 5.07 6.13
N LEU A 397 -23.30 5.48 6.93
CA LEU A 397 -22.08 4.72 7.18
C LEU A 397 -22.04 4.34 8.65
N ARG A 398 -21.52 3.15 8.95
CA ARG A 398 -21.27 2.72 10.31
C ARG A 398 -20.32 3.69 11.02
N SER A 399 -20.67 4.09 12.26
CA SER A 399 -19.76 4.83 13.15
C SER A 399 -18.46 4.04 13.38
N GLN A 400 -17.32 4.71 13.22
CA GLN A 400 -15.98 4.09 13.12
C GLN A 400 -15.19 4.07 14.46
N ASP A 401 -15.88 4.07 15.60
CA ASP A 401 -15.24 4.15 16.94
C ASP A 401 -14.75 2.80 17.50
#